data_AF-A0A0K8Q7R1-F1
#
_entry.id   AF-A0A0K8Q7R1-F1
#
_cell.length_a   1.000
_cell.length_b   1.000
_cell.length_c   1.000
_cell.angle_alpha   90.00
_cell.angle_beta   90.00
_cell.angle_gamma   90.00
#
_symmetry.space_group_name_H-M   'P 1'
#
loop_
_entity.id
_entity.type
_entity.pdbx_description
1 polymer ?
#
loop_
_entity_poly.entity_id
_entity_poly.type
_entity_poly.pdbx_seq_one_letter_code
_entity_poly.pdbx_strand_id
1 'polypeptide(L)'
;MAGTAPSTPVPSAQSVEGAHWSAPYAEHPVDATVTIPGSKSLTNRYLVLAALADGPSRLRAPLHSRDSDLMVQALRQLGATVREVPGDGSFGPDLEITPVGGDAPATEA
;
A
#
# COMPACT_ATOMS: atom_id res chain seq x y z
N MET A 1 -9.79 -5.39 39.11
CA MET A 1 -9.80 -3.92 38.94
C MET A 1 -9.39 -3.64 37.49
N ALA A 2 -10.32 -3.76 36.55
CA ALA A 2 -10.08 -3.53 35.13
C ALA A 2 -10.47 -2.08 34.80
N GLY A 3 -9.48 -1.25 34.46
CA GLY A 3 -9.71 0.13 34.04
C GLY A 3 -10.09 0.16 32.56
N THR A 4 -11.34 0.50 32.26
CA THR A 4 -11.81 0.80 30.91
C THR A 4 -11.21 2.13 30.46
N ALA A 5 -10.36 2.12 29.43
CA ALA A 5 -9.85 3.35 28.82
C ALA A 5 -11.01 4.12 28.15
N PRO A 6 -11.10 5.45 28.31
CA PRO A 6 -12.13 6.23 27.62
C PRO A 6 -11.83 6.26 26.12
N SER A 7 -12.76 5.73 25.33
CA SER A 7 -12.76 5.87 23.87
C SER A 7 -13.25 7.26 23.50
N THR A 8 -12.34 8.20 23.26
CA THR A 8 -12.69 9.51 22.70
C THR A 8 -13.14 9.32 21.25
N PRO A 9 -14.35 9.76 20.86
CA PRO A 9 -14.79 9.68 19.48
C PRO A 9 -13.91 10.57 18.59
N VAL A 10 -13.34 10.00 17.53
CA VAL A 10 -12.61 10.76 16.52
C VAL A 10 -13.65 11.53 15.68
N PRO A 11 -13.65 12.87 15.66
CA PRO A 11 -14.61 13.62 14.86
C PRO A 11 -14.38 13.34 13.37
N SER A 12 -15.43 12.90 12.67
CA SER A 12 -15.42 12.72 11.22
C SER A 12 -15.38 14.10 10.55
N ALA A 13 -14.28 14.44 9.89
CA ALA A 13 -14.16 15.69 9.15
C ALA A 13 -15.04 15.65 7.90
N GLN A 14 -16.02 16.55 7.80
CA GLN A 14 -16.77 16.80 6.58
C GLN A 14 -15.92 17.71 5.67
N SER A 15 -15.60 17.26 4.47
CA SER A 15 -14.80 18.01 3.50
C SER A 15 -15.66 19.04 2.77
N VAL A 16 -15.51 20.32 3.10
CA VAL A 16 -16.06 21.43 2.32
C VAL A 16 -15.04 21.82 1.25
N GLU A 17 -15.45 21.83 -0.02
CA GLU A 17 -14.54 22.11 -1.14
C GLU A 17 -13.94 23.52 -1.02
N GLY A 18 -12.60 23.61 -0.96
CA GLY A 18 -11.87 24.86 -0.73
C GLY A 18 -11.58 25.20 0.74
N ALA A 19 -12.12 24.46 1.71
CA ALA A 19 -11.72 24.61 3.11
C ALA A 19 -10.37 23.92 3.35
N HIS A 20 -9.45 24.63 4.02
CA HIS A 20 -8.19 24.03 4.47
C HIS A 20 -8.47 22.91 5.49
N TRP A 21 -7.71 21.81 5.40
CA TRP A 21 -7.71 20.78 6.43
C TRP A 21 -7.22 21.36 7.76
N SER A 22 -8.06 21.33 8.80
CA SER A 22 -7.70 21.80 10.14
C SER A 22 -6.81 20.77 10.86
N ALA A 23 -5.53 21.08 11.03
CA ALA A 23 -4.62 20.22 11.76
C ALA A 23 -4.95 20.21 13.27
N PRO A 24 -5.11 19.03 13.90
CA PRO A 24 -5.40 18.96 15.33
C PRO A 24 -4.20 19.46 16.16
N TYR A 25 -4.49 20.20 17.23
CA TYR A 25 -3.51 20.62 18.22
C TYR A 25 -3.57 19.69 19.44
N ALA A 26 -2.41 19.27 19.96
CA ALA A 26 -2.33 18.46 21.16
C ALA A 26 -2.12 19.36 22.39
N GLU A 27 -3.09 19.38 23.31
CA GLU A 27 -3.00 20.14 24.57
C GLU A 27 -2.02 19.51 25.58
N HIS A 28 -1.65 18.26 25.36
CA HIS A 28 -0.74 17.45 26.17
C HIS A 28 0.26 16.70 25.28
N PRO A 29 1.38 16.19 25.83
CA PRO A 29 2.33 15.37 25.06
C PRO A 29 1.64 14.22 24.33
N VAL A 30 2.01 14.01 23.07
CA VAL A 30 1.54 12.87 22.28
C VAL A 30 2.29 11.62 22.70
N ASP A 31 1.58 10.62 23.19
CA ASP A 31 2.09 9.28 23.50
C ASP A 31 1.36 8.25 22.64
N ALA A 32 2.01 7.79 21.57
CA ALA A 32 1.42 6.87 20.60
C ALA A 32 2.48 6.00 19.92
N THR A 33 2.12 4.76 19.63
CA THR A 33 2.82 3.91 18.68
C THR A 33 1.95 3.76 17.44
N VAL A 34 2.50 4.12 16.27
CA VAL A 34 1.77 4.12 15.01
C VAL A 34 2.51 3.26 14.00
N THR A 35 1.82 2.26 13.45
CA THR A 35 2.30 1.56 12.26
C THR A 35 2.03 2.42 11.05
N ILE A 36 3.05 2.61 10.20
CA ILE A 36 2.92 3.33 8.94
C ILE A 36 2.94 2.35 7.75
N PRO A 37 2.37 2.75 6.60
CA PRO A 37 2.48 1.99 5.37
C PRO A 37 3.93 1.76 4.91
N GLY A 38 4.10 0.90 3.91
CA GLY A 38 5.39 0.62 3.29
C GLY A 38 6.06 1.84 2.66
N SER A 39 7.35 1.72 2.38
CA SER A 39 8.14 2.80 1.76
C SER A 39 7.84 2.92 0.26
N LYS A 40 7.41 4.11 -0.16
CA LYS A 40 7.15 4.46 -1.58
C LYS A 40 8.32 4.15 -2.50
N SER A 41 9.52 4.58 -2.13
CA SER A 41 10.71 4.39 -2.95
C SER A 41 11.12 2.92 -3.04
N LEU A 42 10.94 2.15 -1.96
CA LEU A 42 11.22 0.71 -1.99
C LEU A 42 10.18 -0.03 -2.81
N THR A 43 8.89 0.23 -2.60
CA THR A 43 7.80 -0.35 -3.40
C THR A 43 8.04 -0.11 -4.89
N ASN A 44 8.36 1.12 -5.31
CA ASN A 44 8.62 1.41 -6.72
C ASN A 44 9.88 0.71 -7.27
N ARG A 45 10.96 0.63 -6.47
CA ARG A 45 12.17 -0.12 -6.89
C ARG A 45 11.89 -1.61 -7.03
N TYR A 46 11.17 -2.20 -6.08
CA TYR A 46 10.82 -3.61 -6.12
C TYR A 46 9.86 -3.94 -7.26
N LEU A 47 8.92 -3.06 -7.59
CA LEU A 47 8.04 -3.21 -8.75
C LEU A 47 8.85 -3.31 -10.06
N VAL A 48 9.83 -2.41 -10.25
CA VAL A 48 10.69 -2.43 -11.45
C VAL A 48 11.58 -3.67 -11.46
N LEU A 49 12.19 -4.04 -10.34
CA LEU A 49 13.03 -5.24 -10.25
C LEU A 49 12.23 -6.51 -10.53
N ALA A 50 11.00 -6.62 -10.00
CA ALA A 50 10.11 -7.75 -10.24
C ALA A 50 9.68 -7.86 -11.72
N ALA A 51 9.45 -6.73 -12.39
CA ALA A 51 9.09 -6.71 -13.81
C ALA A 51 10.26 -7.10 -14.74
N LEU A 52 11.51 -6.97 -14.27
CA LEU A 52 12.73 -7.31 -14.99
C LEU A 52 13.34 -8.66 -14.59
N ALA A 53 12.78 -9.32 -13.57
CA ALA A 53 13.31 -10.58 -13.05
C ALA A 53 13.16 -11.73 -14.05
N ASP A 54 13.91 -12.82 -13.85
CA ASP A 54 13.84 -14.02 -14.68
C ASP A 54 12.56 -14.85 -14.45
N GLY A 55 11.73 -14.48 -13.46
CA GLY A 55 10.50 -15.19 -13.14
C GLY A 55 9.56 -14.42 -12.20
N PRO A 56 8.37 -14.96 -11.93
CA PRO A 56 7.36 -14.32 -11.10
C PRO A 56 7.87 -13.94 -9.70
N SER A 57 7.40 -12.81 -9.20
CA SER A 57 7.79 -12.25 -7.91
C SER A 57 6.57 -11.84 -7.08
N ARG A 58 6.67 -11.95 -5.76
CA ARG A 58 5.65 -11.44 -4.82
C ARG A 58 6.23 -10.30 -3.98
N LEU A 59 5.60 -9.13 -4.09
CA LEU A 59 5.84 -7.99 -3.19
C LEU A 59 4.90 -8.10 -1.99
N ARG A 60 5.50 -8.29 -0.81
CA ARG A 60 4.79 -8.37 0.47
C ARG A 60 4.63 -7.00 1.10
N ALA A 61 3.44 -6.72 1.63
CA ALA A 61 3.09 -5.45 2.27
C ALA A 61 3.59 -4.20 1.51
N PRO A 62 3.32 -4.07 0.20
CA PRO A 62 3.71 -2.89 -0.55
C PRO A 62 2.95 -1.64 -0.08
N LEU A 63 3.48 -0.45 -0.38
CA LEU A 63 2.69 0.77 -0.27
C LEU A 63 1.59 0.77 -1.32
N HIS A 64 0.35 1.04 -0.89
CA HIS A 64 -0.78 1.35 -1.74
C HIS A 64 -1.00 2.86 -1.74
N SER A 65 -0.72 3.51 -2.86
CA SER A 65 -0.71 4.96 -3.02
C SER A 65 -0.85 5.32 -4.49
N ARG A 66 -1.19 6.57 -4.78
CA ARG A 66 -1.22 7.07 -6.16
C ARG A 66 0.10 6.83 -6.92
N ASP A 67 1.25 6.99 -6.26
CA ASP A 67 2.55 6.81 -6.90
C ASP A 67 2.85 5.35 -7.26
N SER A 68 2.48 4.41 -6.39
CA SER A 68 2.62 2.97 -6.66
C SER A 68 1.61 2.51 -7.71
N ASP A 69 0.38 3.05 -7.68
CA ASP A 69 -0.66 2.73 -8.66
C ASP A 69 -0.25 3.16 -10.07
N LEU A 70 0.32 4.36 -10.20
CA LEU A 70 0.88 4.85 -11.47
C LEU A 70 2.04 3.98 -11.96
N MET A 71 2.91 3.53 -11.06
CA MET A 71 3.99 2.59 -11.41
C MET A 71 3.43 1.25 -11.89
N VAL A 72 2.46 0.66 -11.17
CA VAL A 72 1.78 -0.58 -11.55
C VAL A 72 1.13 -0.45 -12.93
N GLN A 73 0.43 0.66 -13.19
CA GLN A 73 -0.19 0.92 -14.50
C GLN A 73 0.86 1.05 -15.62
N ALA A 74 1.97 1.76 -15.37
CA ALA A 74 3.05 1.88 -16.35
C ALA A 74 3.68 0.52 -16.67
N LEU A 75 3.96 -0.31 -15.67
CA LEU A 75 4.51 -1.65 -15.87
C LEU A 75 3.53 -2.57 -16.63
N ARG A 76 2.24 -2.47 -16.35
CA ARG A 76 1.20 -3.16 -17.13
C ARG A 76 1.20 -2.74 -18.60
N GLN A 77 1.34 -1.46 -18.88
CA GLN A 77 1.44 -0.94 -20.26
C GLN A 77 2.73 -1.42 -20.97
N LEU A 78 3.81 -1.63 -20.22
CA LEU A 78 5.06 -2.18 -20.73
C LEU A 78 5.05 -3.71 -20.89
N GLY A 79 3.97 -4.39 -20.49
CA GLY A 79 3.76 -5.82 -20.71
C GLY A 79 4.01 -6.73 -19.51
N ALA A 80 4.27 -6.18 -18.31
CA ALA A 80 4.27 -6.99 -17.10
C ALA A 80 2.84 -7.29 -16.65
N THR A 81 2.61 -8.44 -16.02
CA THR A 81 1.33 -8.68 -15.32
C THR A 81 1.52 -8.33 -13.85
N VAL A 82 0.57 -7.59 -13.27
CA VAL A 82 0.54 -7.29 -11.83
C VAL A 82 -0.84 -7.61 -11.31
N ARG A 83 -0.94 -8.50 -10.32
CA ARG A 83 -2.20 -8.94 -9.69
C ARG A 83 -2.13 -8.70 -8.18
N GLU A 84 -3.24 -8.27 -7.61
CA GLU A 84 -3.39 -8.25 -6.16
C GLU A 84 -3.68 -9.67 -5.66
N VAL A 85 -3.00 -10.07 -4.60
CA VAL A 85 -3.22 -11.37 -3.93
C VAL A 85 -3.37 -11.14 -2.42
N PRO A 86 -4.10 -12.00 -1.71
CA PRO A 86 -4.22 -11.88 -0.26
C PRO A 86 -2.86 -11.83 0.43
N GLY A 87 -2.65 -10.80 1.26
CA GLY A 87 -1.46 -10.58 2.08
C GLY A 87 -1.82 -10.45 3.56
N ASP A 88 -0.80 -10.45 4.42
CA ASP A 88 -0.93 -10.28 5.88
C ASP A 88 -0.72 -8.81 6.33
N GLY A 89 -0.44 -7.91 5.39
CA GLY A 89 -0.17 -6.50 5.66
C GLY A 89 -1.42 -5.69 6.05
N SER A 90 -1.27 -4.80 7.03
CA SER A 90 -2.37 -3.94 7.52
C SER A 90 -2.83 -2.84 6.54
N PHE A 91 -2.14 -2.68 5.41
CA PHE A 91 -2.34 -1.55 4.49
C PHE A 91 -2.83 -1.94 3.10
N GLY A 92 -3.18 -3.22 2.89
CA GLY A 92 -3.73 -3.71 1.63
C GLY A 92 -3.13 -5.05 1.19
N PRO A 93 -3.52 -5.53 0.00
CA PRO A 93 -3.06 -6.82 -0.53
C PRO A 93 -1.57 -6.81 -0.88
N ASP A 94 -1.02 -8.01 -1.05
CA ASP A 94 0.27 -8.19 -1.70
C ASP A 94 0.12 -8.08 -3.21
N LEU A 95 1.24 -7.91 -3.91
CA LEU A 95 1.28 -7.89 -5.38
C LEU A 95 2.06 -9.09 -5.90
N GLU A 96 1.46 -9.81 -6.86
CA GLU A 96 2.13 -10.81 -7.67
C GLU A 96 2.44 -10.22 -9.05
N ILE A 97 3.71 -10.29 -9.45
CA ILE A 97 4.23 -9.70 -10.66
C ILE A 97 4.77 -10.82 -11.55
N THR A 98 4.29 -10.90 -12.79
CA THR A 98 4.91 -11.67 -13.87
C THR A 98 5.76 -10.73 -14.72
N PRO A 99 7.06 -11.02 -14.96
CA PRO A 99 7.97 -10.18 -15.73
C PRO A 99 7.47 -9.85 -17.14
N VAL A 100 8.01 -8.76 -17.71
CA VAL A 100 7.74 -8.38 -19.10
C VAL A 100 8.24 -9.50 -20.03
N GLY A 101 7.37 -9.98 -20.92
CA GLY A 101 7.70 -11.08 -21.84
C GLY A 101 7.80 -12.45 -21.20
N GLY A 102 7.53 -12.56 -19.88
CA GLY A 102 7.34 -13.85 -19.23
C GLY A 102 5.96 -14.41 -19.54
N ASP A 103 5.89 -15.69 -19.92
CA ASP A 103 4.61 -16.39 -20.00
C ASP A 103 4.00 -16.45 -18.60
N ALA A 104 2.69 -16.15 -18.50
CA ALA A 104 1.96 -16.42 -17.27
C ALA A 104 2.05 -17.92 -16.99
N PRO A 105 2.37 -18.36 -15.75
CA PRO A 105 2.38 -19.77 -15.44
C PRO A 105 1.01 -20.36 -15.81
N ALA A 106 1.02 -21.45 -16.57
CA ALA A 106 -0.18 -22.18 -16.93
C ALA A 106 -0.98 -22.44 -15.66
N THR A 107 -2.21 -21.95 -15.61
CA THR A 107 -3.12 -22.24 -14.50
C THR A 107 -3.39 -23.73 -14.54
N GLU A 108 -2.81 -24.50 -13.62
CA GLU A 108 -3.22 -25.89 -13.40
C GLU A 108 -4.66 -25.88 -12.89
N ALA A 109 -5.51 -26.63 -13.61
CA ALA A 109 -6.94 -26.79 -13.39
C ALA A 109 -7.25 -27.86 -12.33
#